data_AF-A4U3Q7-F1
#
_entry.id   AF-A4U3Q7-F1
#
_cell.length_a   1.000
_cell.length_b   1.000
_cell.length_c   1.000
_cell.angle_alpha   90.00
_cell.angle_beta   90.00
_cell.angle_gamma   90.00
#
_symmetry.space_group_name_H-M   'P 1'
#
loop_
_entity.id
_entity.type
_entity.pdbx_description
1 polymer ?
#
loop_
_entity_poly.entity_id
_entity_poly.type
_entity_poly.pdbx_seq_one_letter_code
_entity_poly.pdbx_strand_id
1 'polypeptide(L)'
;MARMGLSPIYQKPRTSVPHPQHPVYPYLLKGLAINRPNQVWCADITYIPMRRGFLYLVAIMDWATGKVVAWRLSNTMEADFCIEAREEALEH
;
A
#
# COMPACT_ATOMS: atom_id res chain seq x y z
N MET A 1 -32.91 1.89 -2.64
CA MET A 1 -32.18 0.77 -2.01
C MET A 1 -31.83 1.04 -0.54
N ALA A 2 -31.38 2.24 -0.13
CA ALA A 2 -31.09 2.53 1.29
C ALA A 2 -32.31 2.72 2.22
N ARG A 3 -33.55 2.60 1.71
CA ARG A 3 -34.79 2.93 2.44
C ARG A 3 -35.43 1.75 3.18
N MET A 4 -34.92 0.53 3.02
CA MET A 4 -35.48 -0.71 3.61
C MET A 4 -34.50 -1.46 4.52
N GLY A 5 -33.34 -0.87 4.85
CA GLY A 5 -32.31 -1.56 5.66
C GLY A 5 -31.66 -2.77 4.97
N LEU A 6 -31.95 -2.99 3.68
CA LEU A 6 -31.39 -4.08 2.90
C LEU A 6 -30.02 -3.66 2.36
N SER A 7 -28.97 -4.22 2.93
CA SER A 7 -27.61 -4.13 2.41
C SER A 7 -27.26 -5.43 1.68
N PRO A 8 -26.69 -5.38 0.46
CA PRO A 8 -26.19 -6.57 -0.21
C PRO A 8 -25.08 -7.24 0.61
N ILE A 9 -25.26 -8.52 0.92
CA ILE A 9 -24.21 -9.36 1.52
C ILE A 9 -23.36 -9.90 0.37
N TYR A 10 -22.28 -9.20 0.05
CA TYR A 10 -21.25 -9.74 -0.84
C TYR A 10 -20.34 -10.68 -0.03
N GLN A 11 -19.99 -11.84 -0.59
CA GLN A 11 -18.83 -12.58 -0.09
C GLN A 11 -17.59 -11.71 -0.35
N LYS A 12 -17.10 -11.05 0.70
CA LYS A 12 -15.83 -10.31 0.62
C LYS A 12 -14.72 -11.35 0.42
N PRO A 13 -13.83 -11.18 -0.57
CA PRO A 13 -12.65 -12.01 -0.70
C PRO A 13 -11.90 -12.02 0.63
N ARG A 14 -11.55 -13.22 1.11
CA ARG A 14 -10.77 -13.37 2.34
C ARG A 14 -9.31 -13.07 2.03
N THR A 15 -8.97 -11.78 1.97
CA THR A 15 -7.63 -11.28 1.63
C THR A 15 -6.54 -11.71 2.62
N SER A 16 -6.91 -12.23 3.79
CA SER A 16 -5.98 -12.77 4.79
C SER A 16 -5.56 -14.22 4.52
N VAL A 17 -6.16 -14.92 3.56
CA VAL A 17 -5.72 -16.27 3.16
C VAL A 17 -4.93 -16.17 1.87
N PRO A 18 -3.63 -16.50 1.87
CA PRO A 18 -2.85 -16.55 0.66
C PRO A 18 -3.38 -17.65 -0.26
N HIS A 19 -3.37 -17.41 -1.57
CA HIS A 19 -3.71 -18.44 -2.54
C HIS A 19 -2.68 -19.58 -2.47
N PRO A 20 -3.06 -20.87 -2.49
CA PRO A 20 -2.13 -21.99 -2.31
C PRO A 20 -0.97 -22.04 -3.31
N GLN A 21 -1.13 -21.40 -4.46
CA GLN A 21 -0.12 -21.34 -5.53
C GLN A 21 0.87 -20.18 -5.37
N HIS A 22 0.63 -19.25 -4.45
CA HIS A 22 1.53 -18.11 -4.27
C HIS A 22 2.78 -18.53 -3.49
N PRO A 23 3.98 -18.19 -3.99
CA PRO A 23 5.20 -18.48 -3.26
C PRO A 23 5.23 -17.72 -1.93
N VAL A 24 5.68 -18.41 -0.89
CA VAL A 24 5.93 -17.82 0.43
C VAL A 24 7.38 -17.35 0.46
N TYR A 25 7.59 -16.05 0.63
CA TYR A 25 8.92 -15.46 0.76
C TYR A 25 9.32 -15.34 2.24
N PRO A 26 10.60 -15.53 2.58
CA PRO A 26 11.08 -15.33 3.94
C PRO A 26 10.98 -13.86 4.35
N TYR A 27 10.58 -13.60 5.59
CA TYR A 27 10.58 -12.25 6.15
C TYR A 27 12.00 -11.84 6.54
N LEU A 28 12.68 -11.11 5.63
CA LEU A 28 14.10 -10.76 5.76
C LEU A 28 14.40 -9.76 6.88
N LEU A 29 13.40 -9.05 7.38
CA LEU A 29 13.59 -8.04 8.43
C LEU A 29 13.57 -8.65 9.84
N LYS A 30 13.40 -9.97 9.96
CA LYS A 30 13.34 -10.65 11.27
C LYS A 30 14.66 -10.49 12.03
N GLY A 31 14.60 -9.85 13.20
CA GLY A 31 15.76 -9.63 14.07
C GLY A 31 16.68 -8.49 13.61
N LEU A 32 16.30 -7.73 12.57
CA LEU A 32 17.06 -6.58 12.12
C LEU A 32 16.74 -5.36 12.98
N ALA A 33 17.75 -4.79 13.65
CA ALA A 33 17.63 -3.49 14.30
C ALA A 33 17.74 -2.37 13.25
N ILE A 34 16.75 -1.46 13.24
CA ILE A 34 16.67 -0.35 12.28
C ILE A 34 17.09 0.92 13.02
N ASN A 35 18.35 1.29 12.85
CA ASN A 35 18.98 2.31 13.71
C ASN A 35 19.48 3.53 12.93
N ARG A 36 19.28 3.57 11.61
CA ARG A 36 19.68 4.70 10.78
C ARG A 36 18.67 4.98 9.65
N PRO A 37 18.57 6.24 9.19
CA PRO A 37 17.82 6.58 8.00
C PRO A 37 18.29 5.78 6.77
N ASN A 38 17.39 5.55 5.82
CA ASN A 38 17.60 4.84 4.57
C ASN A 38 18.09 3.39 4.72
N GLN A 39 17.76 2.75 5.85
CA GLN A 39 18.07 1.34 6.07
C GLN A 39 16.92 0.42 5.62
N VAL A 40 15.69 0.80 5.91
CA VAL A 40 14.48 0.07 5.53
C VAL A 40 13.39 1.09 5.23
N TRP A 41 12.67 0.87 4.13
CA TRP A 41 11.51 1.65 3.75
C TRP A 41 10.25 0.78 3.81
N CYS A 42 9.14 1.36 4.21
CA CYS A 42 7.82 0.76 4.03
C CYS A 42 7.09 1.45 2.87
N ALA A 43 6.42 0.65 2.05
CA ALA A 43 5.54 1.14 1.00
C ALA A 43 4.13 0.63 1.28
N ASP A 44 3.15 1.52 1.23
CA ASP A 44 1.74 1.16 1.39
C ASP A 44 0.88 1.92 0.37
N ILE A 45 -0.24 1.30 -0.01
CA ILE A 45 -1.22 1.88 -0.92
C ILE A 45 -2.56 2.03 -0.19
N THR A 46 -3.14 3.22 -0.26
CA THR A 46 -4.40 3.53 0.39
C THR A 46 -5.33 4.32 -0.54
N TYR A 47 -6.59 4.46 -0.12
CA TYR A 47 -7.65 5.13 -0.86
C TYR A 47 -7.96 6.46 -0.19
N ILE A 48 -7.95 7.56 -0.95
CA ILE A 48 -8.38 8.87 -0.49
C ILE A 48 -9.82 9.13 -0.97
N PRO A 49 -10.82 9.22 -0.07
CA PRO A 49 -12.20 9.51 -0.44
C PRO A 49 -12.35 10.88 -1.09
N MET A 50 -13.02 10.94 -2.24
CA MET A 50 -13.32 12.18 -2.95
C MET A 50 -14.83 12.46 -2.95
N ARG A 51 -15.23 13.69 -3.33
CA ARG A 51 -16.65 14.03 -3.51
C ARG A 51 -17.37 13.09 -4.49
N ARG A 52 -16.64 12.56 -5.47
CA ARG A 52 -17.11 11.54 -6.42
C ARG A 52 -16.01 10.48 -6.57
N GLY A 53 -16.19 9.31 -5.95
CA GLY A 53 -15.22 8.21 -6.02
C GLY A 53 -14.08 8.33 -5.01
N PHE A 54 -12.92 7.77 -5.36
CA PHE A 54 -11.70 7.77 -4.54
C PHE A 54 -10.47 7.85 -5.46
N LEU A 55 -9.35 8.30 -4.90
CA LEU A 55 -8.02 8.21 -5.52
C LEU A 55 -7.18 7.18 -4.81
N TYR A 56 -6.21 6.60 -5.51
CA TYR A 56 -5.19 5.74 -4.95
C TYR A 56 -3.96 6.56 -4.62
N LEU A 57 -3.48 6.45 -3.38
CA LEU A 57 -2.23 7.03 -2.92
C LEU A 57 -1.27 5.89 -2.61
N VAL A 58 -0.09 5.92 -3.22
CA VAL A 58 1.06 5.14 -2.76
C VAL A 58 2.01 6.07 -2.03
N ALA A 59 2.50 5.64 -0.88
CA ALA A 59 3.50 6.36 -0.10
C ALA A 59 4.64 5.43 0.29
N ILE A 60 5.88 5.90 0.08
CA ILE A 60 7.10 5.25 0.52
C ILE A 60 7.66 6.05 1.67
N MET A 61 7.85 5.41 2.81
CA MET A 61 8.28 6.05 4.05
C MET A 61 9.53 5.36 4.60
N ASP A 62 10.47 6.17 5.07
CA ASP A 62 11.64 5.69 5.79
C ASP A 62 11.27 5.27 7.21
N TRP A 63 11.66 4.05 7.58
CA TRP A 63 11.19 3.43 8.82
C TRP A 63 11.88 3.99 10.07
N ALA A 64 13.14 4.45 9.95
CA ALA A 64 13.89 5.02 11.06
C ALA A 64 13.43 6.44 11.41
N THR A 65 13.05 7.23 10.39
CA THR A 65 12.69 8.64 10.56
C THR A 65 11.19 8.90 10.51
N GLY A 66 10.39 7.97 9.99
CA GLY A 66 8.95 8.16 9.74
C GLY A 66 8.65 9.16 8.63
N LYS A 67 9.65 9.59 7.85
CA LYS A 67 9.47 10.57 6.77
C LYS A 67 9.00 9.88 5.49
N VAL A 68 8.04 10.50 4.81
CA VAL A 68 7.67 10.12 3.44
C VAL A 68 8.79 10.57 2.51
N VAL A 69 9.40 9.61 1.82
CA VAL A 69 10.50 9.81 0.87
C VAL A 69 9.96 10.12 -0.52
N ALA A 70 8.91 9.41 -0.94
CA ALA A 70 8.22 9.66 -2.21
C ALA A 70 6.75 9.22 -2.12
N TRP A 71 5.91 9.79 -2.98
CA TRP A 71 4.50 9.43 -3.09
C TRP A 71 3.94 9.76 -4.48
N ARG A 72 2.90 9.02 -4.87
CA ARG A 72 2.16 9.25 -6.13
C ARG A 72 0.67 9.02 -5.95
N LEU A 73 -0.13 9.72 -6.75
CA LEU A 73 -1.58 9.57 -6.82
C LEU A 73 -2.00 9.02 -8.18
N SER A 74 -2.99 8.15 -8.19
CA SER A 74 -3.64 7.67 -9.40
C SER A 74 -5.16 7.59 -9.24
N ASN A 75 -5.89 7.70 -10.34
CA ASN A 75 -7.32 7.40 -10.42
C ASN A 75 -7.59 5.89 -10.63
N THR A 76 -6.57 5.10 -10.96
CA THR A 76 -6.62 3.65 -11.20
C THR A 76 -5.70 2.90 -10.23
N MET A 77 -5.97 1.61 -9.99
CA MET A 77 -5.09 0.73 -9.21
C MET A 77 -4.09 0.02 -10.13
N GLU A 78 -3.39 0.79 -10.96
CA GLU A 78 -2.36 0.28 -11.87
C GLU A 78 -1.00 0.23 -11.18
N ALA A 79 -0.08 -0.60 -11.67
CA ALA A 79 1.24 -0.75 -11.05
C ALA A 79 2.18 0.44 -11.33
N ASP A 80 1.97 1.14 -12.44
CA ASP A 80 2.93 2.11 -12.99
C ASP A 80 3.22 3.25 -12.00
N PHE A 81 2.19 3.84 -11.38
CA PHE A 81 2.40 4.93 -10.43
C PHE A 81 3.11 4.48 -9.13
N CYS A 82 3.00 3.19 -8.76
CA CYS A 82 3.77 2.61 -7.66
C CYS A 82 5.25 2.45 -8.03
N ILE A 83 5.54 2.09 -9.28
CA ILE A 83 6.91 1.99 -9.80
C ILE A 83 7.54 3.38 -9.84
N GLU A 84 6.82 4.38 -10.35
CA GLU A 84 7.31 5.78 -10.37
C GLU A 84 7.64 6.30 -8.97
N ALA A 85 6.76 6.06 -7.98
CA ALA A 85 7.03 6.47 -6.60
C ALA A 85 8.30 5.78 -6.04
N ARG A 86 8.51 4.50 -6.40
CA ARG A 86 9.72 3.76 -6.02
C ARG A 86 10.96 4.33 -6.68
N GLU A 87 10.91 4.67 -7.96
CA GLU A 87 12.03 5.23 -8.69
C GLU A 87 12.42 6.59 -8.12
N GLU A 88 11.45 7.48 -7.87
CA GLU A 88 11.69 8.77 -7.19
C GLU A 88 12.35 8.59 -5.82
N ALA A 89 11.88 7.62 -5.02
CA ALA A 89 12.46 7.35 -3.71
C ALA A 89 13.94 6.92 -3.78
N LEU A 90 14.35 6.21 -4.86
CA LEU A 90 15.72 5.76 -5.06
C LEU A 90 16.67 6.86 -5.54
N GLU A 91 16.14 7.99 -6.02
CA GLU A 91 16.92 9.14 -6.46
C GLU A 91 17.33 10.07 -5.29
N HIS A 92 16.84 9.83 -4.07
CA HIS A 92 17.11 10.61 -2.85
C HIS A 92 18.24 9.99 -2.00
#